data_AF-A0A9P5SL15-F1
#
_entry.id   AF-A0A9P5SL15-F1
#
_cell.length_a   1.000
_cell.length_b   1.000
_cell.length_c   1.000
_cell.angle_alpha   90.00
_cell.angle_beta   90.00
_cell.angle_gamma   90.00
#
_symmetry.space_group_name_H-M   'P 1'
#
loop_
_entity.id
_entity.type
_entity.pdbx_description
1 polymer ?
#
loop_
_entity_poly.entity_id
_entity_poly.type
_entity_poly.pdbx_seq_one_letter_code
_entity_poly.pdbx_strand_id
1 'polypeptide(L)'
;MQASSEKKKFERKVAPSKAPGRLLKKKLRDLERLLQNKDKLKDLPEEVVQETKNKIEETKRQIAGLGPSASSPAVSAVERKQNKKNEAKAVQKSSNGLKFTELRRAGRKISAYKKQHPKYEESEKESKAVADLELDLLYIKHFPKHEEYISIYPESPLTDSEQIKTQAQIRENIEKALASGEIKKSAGSESGSTSTPSAGEKHPVSNWSDDEDEDEEHEEEENTERSSKKMKTA
;
A
#
# COMPACT_ATOMS: atom_id res chain seq x y z
N MET A 1 3.48 -69.74 -32.39
CA MET A 1 3.32 -69.38 -30.95
C MET A 1 2.93 -67.91 -30.89
N GLN A 2 1.65 -67.61 -30.63
CA GLN A 2 1.16 -66.23 -30.49
C GLN A 2 1.27 -65.82 -29.02
N ALA A 3 2.12 -64.84 -28.73
CA ALA A 3 2.25 -64.28 -27.39
C ALA A 3 1.16 -63.20 -27.19
N SER A 4 0.19 -63.51 -26.33
CA SER A 4 -0.82 -62.58 -25.86
C SER A 4 -0.18 -61.54 -24.94
N SER A 5 -0.02 -60.30 -25.42
CA SER A 5 0.45 -59.18 -24.61
C SER A 5 -0.69 -58.65 -23.73
N GLU A 6 -0.69 -59.03 -22.45
CA GLU A 6 -1.59 -58.45 -21.45
C GLU A 6 -1.27 -56.97 -21.23
N LYS A 7 -2.22 -56.10 -21.57
CA LYS A 7 -2.11 -54.65 -21.31
C LYS A 7 -2.28 -54.40 -19.80
N LYS A 8 -1.19 -54.10 -19.10
CA LYS A 8 -1.23 -53.62 -17.70
C LYS A 8 -2.08 -52.34 -17.62
N LYS A 9 -3.20 -52.40 -16.90
CA LYS A 9 -4.03 -51.23 -16.60
C LYS A 9 -3.25 -50.29 -15.68
N PHE A 10 -3.14 -49.02 -16.08
CA PHE A 10 -2.53 -47.97 -15.27
C PHE A 10 -3.47 -47.60 -14.13
N GLU A 11 -3.19 -48.10 -12.92
CA GLU A 11 -3.86 -47.64 -11.71
C GLU A 11 -3.34 -46.25 -11.34
N ARG A 12 -4.20 -45.23 -11.51
CA ARG A 12 -3.94 -43.90 -10.95
C ARG A 12 -4.00 -44.01 -9.43
N LYS A 13 -2.84 -44.02 -8.77
CA LYS A 13 -2.75 -43.79 -7.33
C LYS A 13 -3.18 -42.35 -7.06
N VAL A 14 -4.46 -42.16 -6.72
CA VAL A 14 -4.96 -40.87 -6.26
C VAL A 14 -4.35 -40.62 -4.89
N ALA A 15 -3.44 -39.64 -4.80
CA ALA A 15 -2.94 -39.18 -3.51
C ALA A 15 -4.15 -38.83 -2.60
N PRO A 16 -4.20 -39.29 -1.33
CA PRO A 16 -5.35 -39.08 -0.47
C PRO A 16 -5.67 -37.60 -0.41
N SER A 17 -6.83 -37.26 -0.98
CA SER A 17 -7.20 -35.89 -1.29
C SER A 17 -7.47 -35.10 -0.02
N LYS A 18 -6.71 -34.01 0.18
CA LYS A 18 -6.94 -32.91 1.15
C LYS A 18 -6.81 -33.34 2.61
N ALA A 19 -5.92 -32.67 3.35
CA ALA A 19 -5.69 -32.86 4.78
C ALA A 19 -7.03 -33.00 5.56
N PRO A 20 -7.16 -33.98 6.47
CA PRO A 20 -8.41 -34.32 7.14
C PRO A 20 -9.08 -33.11 7.82
N GLY A 21 -8.28 -32.18 8.36
CA GLY A 21 -8.78 -30.95 8.96
C GLY A 21 -9.50 -29.99 7.99
N ARG A 22 -9.10 -29.91 6.71
CA ARG A 22 -9.75 -29.03 5.73
C ARG A 22 -11.15 -29.53 5.38
N LEU A 23 -11.32 -30.85 5.28
CA LEU A 23 -12.62 -31.47 5.01
C LEU A 23 -13.57 -31.26 6.19
N LEU A 24 -13.09 -31.42 7.42
CA LEU A 24 -13.88 -31.18 8.63
C LEU A 24 -14.29 -29.71 8.78
N LYS A 25 -13.40 -28.75 8.52
CA LYS A 25 -13.73 -27.31 8.51
C LYS A 25 -14.79 -26.98 7.45
N LYS A 26 -14.73 -27.61 6.27
CA LYS A 26 -15.76 -27.44 5.24
C LYS A 26 -17.11 -27.99 5.71
N LYS A 27 -17.13 -29.21 6.26
CA LYS A 27 -18.35 -29.84 6.82
C LYS A 27 -18.98 -28.95 7.90
N LEU A 28 -18.17 -28.41 8.82
CA LEU A 28 -18.63 -27.50 9.87
C LEU A 28 -19.30 -26.25 9.26
N ARG A 29 -18.66 -25.59 8.29
CA ARG A 29 -19.25 -24.41 7.62
C ARG A 29 -20.55 -24.74 6.88
N ASP A 30 -20.63 -25.90 6.22
CA ASP A 30 -21.83 -26.30 5.47
C ASP A 30 -23.00 -26.61 6.42
N LEU A 31 -22.74 -27.26 7.57
CA LEU A 31 -23.74 -27.50 8.61
C LEU A 31 -24.20 -26.20 9.31
N GLU A 32 -23.28 -25.29 9.62
CA GLU A 32 -23.63 -23.98 10.20
C GLU A 32 -24.49 -23.14 9.24
N ARG A 33 -24.18 -23.17 7.94
CA ARG A 33 -25.01 -22.50 6.91
C ARG A 33 -26.41 -23.07 6.83
N LEU A 34 -26.56 -24.40 6.97
CA LEU A 34 -27.88 -25.03 6.99
C LEU A 34 -28.74 -24.48 8.12
N LEU A 35 -28.16 -24.26 9.31
CA LEU A 35 -28.87 -23.70 10.46
C LEU A 35 -29.06 -22.18 10.41
N GLN A 36 -28.18 -21.43 9.74
CA GLN A 36 -28.29 -19.96 9.60
C GLN A 36 -29.32 -19.54 8.55
N ASN A 37 -29.64 -20.39 7.58
CA ASN A 37 -30.60 -20.09 6.53
C ASN A 37 -32.04 -20.21 7.06
N LYS A 38 -32.63 -19.08 7.47
CA LYS A 38 -33.97 -18.98 8.05
C LYS A 38 -35.07 -19.60 7.19
N ASP A 39 -34.94 -19.53 5.87
CA ASP A 39 -35.95 -20.06 4.94
C ASP A 39 -35.97 -21.60 4.95
N LYS A 40 -34.79 -22.22 4.95
CA LYS A 40 -34.66 -23.69 4.98
C LYS A 40 -34.91 -24.27 6.37
N LEU A 41 -34.77 -23.45 7.42
CA LEU A 41 -34.97 -23.88 8.80
C LEU A 41 -36.45 -24.11 9.13
N LYS A 42 -37.36 -23.36 8.50
CA LYS A 42 -38.81 -23.51 8.67
C LYS A 42 -39.35 -24.82 8.08
N ASP A 43 -38.72 -25.29 7.01
CA ASP A 43 -39.11 -26.51 6.30
C ASP A 43 -38.47 -27.78 6.88
N LEU A 44 -37.58 -27.63 7.87
CA LEU A 44 -36.85 -28.74 8.47
C LEU A 44 -37.55 -29.24 9.75
N PRO A 45 -37.73 -30.57 9.91
CA PRO A 45 -38.23 -31.13 11.16
C PRO A 45 -37.30 -30.80 12.34
N GLU A 46 -37.86 -30.57 13.53
CA GLU A 46 -37.09 -30.22 14.72
C GLU A 46 -36.04 -31.29 15.09
N GLU A 47 -36.35 -32.57 14.85
CA GLU A 47 -35.40 -33.68 15.04
C GLU A 47 -34.14 -33.51 14.17
N VAL A 48 -34.31 -33.12 12.91
CA VAL A 48 -33.19 -32.89 11.97
C VAL A 48 -32.36 -31.67 12.39
N VAL A 49 -33.00 -30.65 12.95
CA VAL A 49 -32.31 -29.48 13.51
C VAL A 49 -31.47 -29.88 14.74
N GLN A 50 -31.98 -30.74 15.61
CA GLN A 50 -31.22 -31.24 16.75
C GLN A 50 -30.05 -32.13 16.32
N GLU A 51 -30.27 -33.04 15.36
CA GLU A 51 -29.19 -33.87 14.82
C GLU A 51 -28.08 -33.06 14.17
N THR A 52 -28.42 -32.00 13.43
CA THR A 52 -27.42 -31.14 12.78
C THR A 52 -26.61 -30.35 13.78
N LYS A 53 -27.21 -29.89 14.89
CA LYS A 53 -26.47 -29.31 16.03
C LYS A 53 -25.51 -30.32 16.66
N ASN A 54 -25.96 -31.54 16.91
CA ASN A 54 -25.11 -32.61 17.46
C ASN A 54 -23.93 -32.93 16.51
N LYS A 55 -24.17 -32.96 15.19
CA LYS A 55 -23.13 -33.14 14.16
C LYS A 55 -22.13 -31.96 14.13
N ILE A 56 -22.57 -30.73 14.40
CA ILE A 56 -21.68 -29.57 14.52
C ILE A 56 -20.77 -29.73 15.75
N GLU A 57 -21.30 -30.14 16.89
CA GLU A 57 -20.51 -30.36 18.11
C GLU A 57 -19.50 -31.50 17.92
N GLU A 58 -19.92 -32.59 17.29
CA GLU A 58 -19.04 -33.72 16.98
C GLU A 58 -17.90 -33.30 16.03
N THR A 59 -18.21 -32.55 14.96
CA THR A 59 -17.19 -32.06 14.03
C THR A 59 -16.26 -31.04 14.69
N LYS A 60 -16.75 -30.20 15.60
CA LYS A 60 -15.90 -29.33 16.45
C LYS A 60 -14.95 -30.15 17.33
N ARG A 61 -15.45 -31.23 17.95
CA ARG A 61 -14.63 -32.15 18.76
C ARG A 61 -13.58 -32.88 17.92
N GLN A 62 -13.92 -33.30 16.71
CA GLN A 62 -12.97 -33.91 15.76
C GLN A 62 -11.90 -32.90 15.32
N ILE A 63 -12.27 -31.64 15.08
CA ILE A 63 -11.30 -30.57 14.75
C ILE A 63 -10.38 -30.28 15.95
N ALA A 64 -10.92 -30.24 17.17
CA ALA A 64 -10.13 -30.03 18.38
C ALA A 64 -9.18 -31.21 18.66
N GLY A 65 -9.64 -32.45 18.49
CA GLY A 65 -8.84 -33.67 18.66
C GLY A 65 -7.70 -33.81 17.64
N LEU A 66 -7.80 -33.16 16.49
CA LEU A 66 -6.73 -33.07 15.50
C LEU A 66 -5.61 -32.08 15.87
N GLY A 67 -5.79 -31.29 16.94
CA GLY A 67 -4.84 -30.30 17.44
C GLY A 67 -4.53 -29.16 16.44
N PRO A 68 -3.73 -28.16 16.83
CA PRO A 68 -3.24 -27.12 15.91
C PRO A 68 -2.34 -27.68 14.78
N SER A 69 -1.90 -28.93 14.92
CA SER A 69 -0.97 -29.67 14.05
C SER A 69 -1.58 -30.22 12.75
N ALA A 70 -2.92 -30.31 12.62
CA ALA A 70 -3.53 -30.75 11.35
C ALA A 70 -3.50 -29.70 10.23
N SER A 71 -3.02 -28.49 10.53
CA SER A 71 -2.35 -27.67 9.54
C SER A 71 -0.92 -28.19 9.43
N SER A 72 -0.61 -28.91 8.35
CA SER A 72 0.76 -29.44 8.11
C SER A 72 1.82 -28.37 8.45
N PRO A 73 3.01 -28.72 8.94
CA PRO A 73 4.08 -27.74 9.19
C PRO A 73 4.42 -26.88 7.96
N ALA A 74 4.09 -27.33 6.75
CA ALA A 74 4.15 -26.51 5.55
C ALA A 74 3.08 -25.40 5.51
N VAL A 75 1.89 -25.64 6.07
CA VAL A 75 0.77 -24.68 6.16
C VAL A 75 1.05 -23.63 7.23
N SER A 76 1.65 -23.97 8.38
CA SER A 76 2.00 -22.97 9.39
C SER A 76 3.12 -22.03 8.92
N ALA A 77 4.08 -22.51 8.13
CA ALA A 77 5.07 -21.66 7.47
C ALA A 77 4.44 -20.76 6.38
N VAL A 78 3.46 -21.28 5.63
CA VAL A 78 2.72 -20.50 4.64
C VAL A 78 1.81 -19.47 5.30
N GLU A 79 1.11 -19.80 6.39
CA GLU A 79 0.27 -18.87 7.16
C GLU A 79 1.12 -17.78 7.82
N ARG A 80 2.30 -18.11 8.38
CA ARG A 80 3.26 -17.10 8.86
C ARG A 80 3.76 -16.17 7.74
N LYS A 81 4.06 -16.73 6.56
CA LYS A 81 4.43 -15.93 5.38
C LYS A 81 3.26 -15.09 4.85
N GLN A 82 2.03 -15.60 4.94
CA GLN A 82 0.83 -14.88 4.53
C GLN A 82 0.50 -13.75 5.51
N ASN A 83 0.64 -13.97 6.83
CA ASN A 83 0.43 -12.93 7.83
C ASN A 83 1.45 -11.79 7.68
N LYS A 84 2.74 -12.09 7.55
CA LYS A 84 3.76 -11.06 7.25
C LYS A 84 3.49 -10.31 5.94
N LYS A 85 3.02 -11.02 4.90
CA LYS A 85 2.62 -10.39 3.63
C LYS A 85 1.38 -9.51 3.80
N ASN A 86 0.42 -9.90 4.65
CA ASN A 86 -0.80 -9.16 4.89
C ASN A 86 -0.53 -7.91 5.74
N GLU A 87 0.33 -8.01 6.76
CA GLU A 87 0.81 -6.88 7.56
C GLU A 87 1.58 -5.88 6.70
N ALA A 88 2.56 -6.35 5.91
CA ALA A 88 3.28 -5.47 4.98
C ALA A 88 2.34 -4.81 3.95
N LYS A 89 1.33 -5.52 3.46
CA LYS A 89 0.30 -4.94 2.58
C LYS A 89 -0.59 -3.92 3.29
N ALA A 90 -0.87 -4.11 4.58
CA ALA A 90 -1.67 -3.16 5.35
C ALA A 90 -0.88 -1.85 5.57
N VAL A 91 0.39 -1.95 6.00
CA VAL A 91 1.30 -0.80 6.17
C VAL A 91 1.51 -0.06 4.84
N GLN A 92 1.66 -0.78 3.73
CA GLN A 92 1.77 -0.16 2.41
C GLN A 92 0.49 0.57 2.02
N LYS A 93 -0.68 0.00 2.24
CA LYS A 93 -1.95 0.64 1.86
C LYS A 93 -2.21 1.92 2.66
N SER A 94 -1.94 1.92 3.97
CA SER A 94 -2.12 3.12 4.80
C SER A 94 -1.12 4.21 4.44
N SER A 95 0.16 3.84 4.26
CA SER A 95 1.21 4.81 3.94
C SER A 95 1.16 5.34 2.51
N ASN A 96 0.63 4.60 1.53
CA ASN A 96 0.60 5.04 0.13
C ASN A 96 -0.24 6.30 -0.09
N GLY A 97 -1.34 6.48 0.65
CA GLY A 97 -2.16 7.69 0.56
C GLY A 97 -1.40 8.93 1.02
N LEU A 98 -0.75 8.83 2.19
CA LEU A 98 0.08 9.90 2.76
C LEU A 98 1.33 10.19 1.91
N LYS A 99 2.01 9.15 1.42
CA LYS A 99 3.14 9.30 0.49
C LYS A 99 2.74 10.01 -0.78
N PHE A 100 1.55 9.73 -1.34
CA PHE A 100 1.10 10.37 -2.57
C PHE A 100 0.86 11.88 -2.39
N THR A 101 0.20 12.27 -1.29
CA THR A 101 -0.04 13.70 -0.99
C THR A 101 1.28 14.42 -0.73
N GLU A 102 2.21 13.80 0.00
CA GLU A 102 3.54 14.36 0.23
C GLU A 102 4.38 14.43 -1.04
N LEU A 103 4.33 13.42 -1.90
CA LEU A 103 5.03 13.43 -3.19
C LEU A 103 4.56 14.60 -4.05
N ARG A 104 3.24 14.82 -4.11
CA ARG A 104 2.65 15.97 -4.81
C ARG A 104 3.06 17.29 -4.16
N ARG A 105 3.10 17.35 -2.82
CA ARG A 105 3.51 18.54 -2.06
C ARG A 105 4.99 18.88 -2.29
N ALA A 106 5.88 17.89 -2.25
CA ALA A 106 7.30 18.04 -2.54
C ALA A 106 7.53 18.53 -3.98
N GLY A 107 6.88 17.90 -4.96
CA GLY A 107 6.96 18.32 -6.36
C GLY A 107 6.51 19.77 -6.57
N ARG A 108 5.38 20.17 -5.97
CA ARG A 108 4.91 21.57 -6.00
C ARG A 108 5.90 22.54 -5.36
N LYS A 109 6.49 22.18 -4.22
CA LYS A 109 7.52 23.01 -3.56
C LYS A 109 8.75 23.20 -4.45
N ILE A 110 9.24 22.14 -5.09
CA ILE A 110 10.37 22.22 -6.04
C ILE A 110 10.00 23.15 -7.20
N SER A 111 8.86 22.94 -7.86
CA SER A 111 8.43 23.77 -8.98
C SER A 111 8.22 25.24 -8.58
N ALA A 112 7.58 25.50 -7.44
CA ALA A 112 7.38 26.85 -6.93
C ALA A 112 8.72 27.54 -6.61
N TYR A 113 9.65 26.81 -5.99
CA TYR A 113 10.98 27.34 -5.67
C TYR A 113 11.77 27.68 -6.93
N LYS A 114 11.80 26.78 -7.92
CA LYS A 114 12.46 27.04 -9.23
C LYS A 114 11.82 28.22 -9.98
N LYS A 115 10.50 28.42 -9.85
CA LYS A 115 9.80 29.58 -10.44
C LYS A 115 10.13 30.90 -9.74
N GLN A 116 10.24 30.88 -8.40
CA GLN A 116 10.59 32.08 -7.60
C GLN A 116 12.07 32.46 -7.73
N HIS A 117 12.94 31.48 -7.94
CA HIS A 117 14.38 31.64 -8.06
C HIS A 117 14.85 31.16 -9.44
N PRO A 118 14.62 31.92 -10.52
CA PRO A 118 14.98 31.49 -11.88
C PRO A 118 16.49 31.30 -12.08
N LYS A 119 17.32 31.91 -11.21
CA LYS A 119 18.79 31.80 -11.20
C LYS A 119 19.31 30.91 -10.07
N TYR A 120 18.50 29.95 -9.61
CA TYR A 120 18.87 29.07 -8.50
C TYR A 120 20.19 28.30 -8.73
N GLU A 121 20.58 28.10 -9.99
CA GLU A 121 21.83 27.43 -10.36
C GLU A 121 23.07 28.31 -10.16
N GLU A 122 22.92 29.64 -10.24
CA GLU A 122 24.02 30.60 -10.07
C GLU A 122 24.31 30.88 -8.59
N SER A 123 23.31 30.74 -7.73
CA SER A 123 23.43 30.98 -6.29
C SER A 123 23.68 29.67 -5.54
N GLU A 124 24.80 29.57 -4.83
CA GLU A 124 25.12 28.39 -4.01
C GLU A 124 24.07 28.13 -2.92
N LYS A 125 23.42 29.19 -2.41
CA LYS A 125 22.37 29.05 -1.39
C LYS A 125 21.08 28.46 -1.97
N GLU A 126 20.68 28.93 -3.15
CA GLU A 126 19.43 28.52 -3.80
C GLU A 126 19.57 27.11 -4.41
N SER A 127 20.72 26.79 -4.99
CA SER A 127 21.02 25.44 -5.48
C SER A 127 21.01 24.40 -4.35
N LYS A 128 21.56 24.73 -3.17
CA LYS A 128 21.47 23.87 -1.98
C LYS A 128 20.02 23.66 -1.54
N ALA A 129 19.22 24.73 -1.49
CA ALA A 129 17.80 24.62 -1.12
C ALA A 129 17.01 23.74 -2.10
N VAL A 130 17.28 23.85 -3.41
CA VAL A 130 16.70 22.94 -4.41
C VAL A 130 17.15 21.51 -4.19
N ALA A 131 18.43 21.28 -3.92
CA ALA A 131 18.98 19.95 -3.65
C ALA A 131 18.32 19.30 -2.41
N ASP A 132 18.07 20.07 -1.36
CA ASP A 132 17.36 19.60 -0.15
C ASP A 132 15.91 19.23 -0.48
N LEU A 133 15.20 20.03 -1.27
CA LEU A 133 13.85 19.72 -1.73
C LEU A 133 13.80 18.49 -2.65
N GLU A 134 14.82 18.30 -3.49
CA GLU A 134 14.96 17.09 -4.31
C GLU A 134 15.25 15.85 -3.46
N LEU A 135 16.03 16.00 -2.39
CA LEU A 135 16.28 14.95 -1.41
C LEU A 135 14.99 14.54 -0.68
N ASP A 136 14.14 15.50 -0.31
CA ASP A 136 12.81 15.23 0.24
C ASP A 136 11.96 14.37 -0.72
N LEU A 137 11.97 14.71 -2.01
CA LEU A 137 11.26 13.94 -3.02
C LEU A 137 11.78 12.50 -3.09
N LEU A 138 13.09 12.31 -3.04
CA LEU A 138 13.73 10.99 -3.05
C LEU A 138 13.43 10.19 -1.78
N TYR A 139 13.38 10.85 -0.62
CA TYR A 139 12.94 10.24 0.63
C TYR A 139 11.56 9.62 0.49
N ILE A 140 10.59 10.36 -0.05
CA ILE A 140 9.22 9.86 -0.23
C ILE A 140 9.18 8.67 -1.19
N LYS A 141 9.91 8.76 -2.31
CA LYS A 141 9.96 7.72 -3.35
C LYS A 141 10.63 6.43 -2.87
N HIS A 142 11.73 6.55 -2.13
CA HIS A 142 12.60 5.43 -1.75
C HIS A 142 12.43 4.99 -0.29
N PHE A 143 11.43 5.51 0.43
CA PHE A 143 11.15 5.11 1.80
C PHE A 143 10.94 3.59 1.92
N PRO A 144 11.52 2.93 2.94
CA PRO A 144 11.42 1.49 3.15
C PRO A 144 9.97 0.97 3.09
N LYS A 145 9.75 -0.06 2.26
CA LYS A 145 8.43 -0.65 2.02
C LYS A 145 7.85 -1.47 3.18
N HIS A 146 8.68 -1.77 4.18
CA HIS A 146 8.36 -2.63 5.32
C HIS A 146 8.17 -1.85 6.62
N GLU A 147 8.41 -0.54 6.59
CA GLU A 147 8.30 0.35 7.75
C GLU A 147 7.10 1.29 7.56
N GLU A 148 6.57 1.75 8.68
CA GLU A 148 5.55 2.79 8.68
C GLU A 148 6.18 4.11 8.20
N TYR A 149 5.47 4.80 7.32
CA TYR A 149 5.99 6.02 6.71
C TYR A 149 6.00 7.18 7.69
N ILE A 150 7.15 7.86 7.78
CA ILE A 150 7.32 9.04 8.63
C ILE A 150 7.21 10.29 7.75
N SER A 151 6.20 11.11 8.04
CA SER A 151 5.91 12.33 7.27
C SER A 151 7.06 13.34 7.33
N ILE A 152 7.43 13.91 6.18
CA ILE A 152 8.36 15.05 6.13
C ILE A 152 7.63 16.37 6.36
N TYR A 153 6.36 16.44 5.97
CA TYR A 153 5.54 17.65 6.08
C TYR A 153 4.32 17.44 6.97
N PRO A 154 4.51 17.03 8.24
CA PRO A 154 3.41 16.84 9.18
C PRO A 154 2.74 18.19 9.49
N GLU A 155 1.47 18.15 9.86
CA GLU A 155 0.73 19.36 10.29
C GLU A 155 1.22 19.86 11.65
N SER A 156 1.61 18.93 12.53
CA SER A 156 2.24 19.20 13.82
C SER A 156 3.70 18.75 13.81
N PRO A 157 4.61 19.44 14.54
CA PRO A 157 5.99 19.03 14.62
C PRO A 157 6.12 17.63 15.24
N LEU A 158 7.05 16.82 14.70
CA LEU A 158 7.39 15.54 15.31
C LEU A 158 7.92 15.76 16.72
N THR A 159 7.29 15.11 17.70
CA THR A 159 7.71 15.13 19.11
C THR A 159 8.50 13.87 19.49
N ASP A 160 8.37 12.80 18.70
CA ASP A 160 9.02 11.54 18.96
C ASP A 160 10.48 11.53 18.46
N SER A 161 11.41 11.39 19.42
CA SER A 161 12.84 11.36 19.15
C SER A 161 13.29 10.16 18.31
N GLU A 162 12.56 9.04 18.35
CA GLU A 162 12.89 7.85 17.56
C GLU A 162 12.55 8.04 16.09
N GLN A 163 11.38 8.64 15.81
CA GLN A 163 10.96 9.01 14.46
C GLN A 163 11.89 10.03 13.81
N ILE A 164 12.39 11.00 14.58
CA ILE A 164 13.36 11.99 14.08
C ILE A 164 14.69 11.32 13.72
N LYS A 165 15.19 10.41 14.58
CA LYS A 165 16.43 9.67 14.32
C LYS A 165 16.32 8.77 13.11
N THR A 166 15.22 8.02 12.99
CA THR A 166 14.97 7.13 11.85
C THR A 166 14.80 7.92 10.55
N GLN A 167 14.09 9.05 10.58
CA GLN A 167 14.01 9.95 9.42
C GLN A 167 15.39 10.45 8.97
N ALA A 168 16.23 10.89 9.92
CA ALA A 168 17.59 11.34 9.62
C ALA A 168 18.47 10.21 9.03
N GLN A 169 18.39 9.00 9.61
CA GLN A 169 19.12 7.83 9.11
C GLN A 169 18.69 7.45 7.69
N ILE A 170 17.39 7.46 7.40
CA ILE A 170 16.88 7.14 6.06
C ILE A 170 17.32 8.19 5.06
N ARG A 171 17.28 9.49 5.41
CA ARG A 171 17.82 10.56 4.56
C ARG A 171 19.30 10.36 4.26
N GLU A 172 20.13 10.10 5.27
CA GLU A 172 21.57 9.88 5.10
C GLU A 172 21.85 8.65 4.20
N ASN A 173 21.08 7.58 4.35
CA ASN A 173 21.20 6.41 3.50
C ASN A 173 20.85 6.72 2.03
N ILE A 174 19.85 7.57 1.80
CA ILE A 174 19.47 8.00 0.45
C ILE A 174 20.53 8.90 -0.17
N GLU A 175 21.15 9.80 0.61
CA GLU A 175 22.30 10.59 0.15
C GLU A 175 23.47 9.70 -0.28
N LYS A 176 23.81 8.70 0.54
CA LYS A 176 24.85 7.71 0.23
C LYS A 176 24.51 6.91 -1.03
N ALA A 177 23.26 6.47 -1.16
CA ALA A 177 22.78 5.72 -2.32
C ALA A 177 22.75 6.58 -3.61
N LEU A 178 22.55 7.89 -3.45
CA LEU A 178 22.62 8.84 -4.55
C LEU A 178 24.07 9.10 -4.98
N ALA A 179 24.99 9.21 -4.01
CA ALA A 179 26.42 9.34 -4.27
C ALA A 179 27.03 8.06 -4.90
N SER A 180 26.54 6.89 -4.51
CA SER A 180 26.95 5.60 -5.11
C SER A 180 26.34 5.34 -6.50
N GLY A 181 25.35 6.15 -6.91
CA GLY A 181 24.61 5.97 -8.16
C GLY A 181 23.58 4.84 -8.15
N GLU A 182 23.30 4.24 -6.99
CA GLU A 182 22.22 3.26 -6.80
C GLU A 182 20.84 3.90 -7.02
N ILE A 183 20.69 5.15 -6.57
CA ILE A 183 19.51 5.98 -6.82
C ILE A 183 19.89 7.10 -7.79
N LYS A 184 19.17 7.19 -8.91
CA LYS A 184 19.35 8.27 -9.89
C LYS A 184 18.46 9.45 -9.55
N LYS A 185 19.01 10.67 -9.57
CA LYS A 185 18.20 11.89 -9.57
C LYS A 185 17.30 11.85 -10.81
N SER A 186 15.98 11.88 -10.62
CA SER A 186 15.05 11.91 -11.75
C SER A 186 15.12 13.27 -12.43
N ALA A 187 15.98 13.39 -13.44
CA ALA A 187 15.93 14.49 -14.39
C ALA A 187 14.63 14.34 -15.20
N GLY A 188 13.65 15.21 -14.89
CA GLY A 188 12.31 15.33 -15.48
C GLY A 188 11.95 14.38 -16.64
N SER A 189 11.38 13.21 -16.31
CA SER A 189 10.43 12.45 -17.14
C SER A 189 10.21 11.09 -16.49
N GLU A 190 9.35 11.03 -15.48
CA GLU A 190 8.71 9.76 -15.11
C GLU A 190 7.20 9.93 -15.22
N SER A 191 6.74 9.92 -16.47
CA SER A 191 5.45 9.37 -16.83
C SER A 191 5.32 7.95 -16.25
N GLY A 192 4.15 7.65 -15.69
CA GLY A 192 3.90 6.53 -14.79
C GLY A 192 4.48 5.19 -15.23
N SER A 193 5.46 4.70 -14.47
CA SER A 193 5.82 3.28 -14.44
C SER A 193 4.94 2.54 -13.42
N THR A 194 3.64 2.48 -13.68
CA THR A 194 2.83 1.35 -13.22
C THR A 194 3.04 0.22 -14.21
N SER A 195 3.94 -0.71 -13.89
CA SER A 195 4.09 -1.97 -14.61
C SER A 195 2.90 -2.88 -14.31
N THR A 196 1.79 -2.64 -15.00
CA THR A 196 0.74 -3.64 -15.23
C THR A 196 1.00 -4.30 -16.58
N PRO A 197 1.06 -5.64 -16.68
CA PRO A 197 1.01 -6.29 -17.98
C PRO A 197 -0.45 -6.24 -18.45
N SER A 198 -0.82 -5.14 -19.10
CA SER A 198 -2.13 -5.03 -19.76
C SER A 198 -2.04 -5.66 -21.13
N ALA A 199 -2.69 -6.82 -21.26
CA ALA A 199 -3.18 -7.31 -22.53
C ALA A 199 -4.04 -6.22 -23.20
N GLY A 200 -3.95 -6.18 -24.52
CA GLY A 200 -4.38 -5.05 -25.33
C GLY A 200 -5.86 -4.72 -25.24
N GLU A 201 -6.15 -3.42 -25.29
CA GLU A 201 -7.37 -2.86 -25.84
C GLU A 201 -7.06 -1.42 -26.27
N LYS A 202 -7.36 -1.13 -27.54
CA LYS A 202 -7.14 0.17 -28.19
C LYS A 202 -8.29 1.08 -27.79
N HIS A 203 -8.01 2.17 -27.08
CA HIS A 203 -8.91 3.32 -27.02
C HIS A 203 -8.16 4.62 -27.31
N PRO A 204 -8.77 5.54 -28.07
CA PRO A 204 -8.09 6.72 -28.59
C PRO A 204 -7.84 7.78 -27.51
N VAL A 205 -6.68 8.40 -27.63
CA VAL A 205 -6.26 9.65 -26.99
C VAL A 205 -7.29 10.76 -27.21
N SER A 206 -7.84 11.30 -26.12
CA SER A 206 -8.38 12.66 -26.10
C SER A 206 -7.40 13.57 -25.36
N ASN A 207 -6.56 14.26 -26.14
CA ASN A 207 -5.94 15.50 -25.74
C ASN A 207 -7.05 16.48 -25.36
N TRP A 208 -7.14 16.86 -24.09
CA TRP A 208 -7.72 18.14 -23.68
C TRP A 208 -6.58 18.99 -23.15
N SER A 209 -5.94 19.66 -24.11
CA SER A 209 -5.18 20.89 -23.89
C SER A 209 -6.23 22.00 -23.92
N ASP A 210 -6.38 22.73 -22.82
CA ASP A 210 -7.20 23.92 -22.74
C ASP A 210 -6.27 25.01 -22.19
N ASP A 211 -5.73 25.77 -23.14
CA ASP A 211 -4.80 26.88 -23.05
C ASP A 211 -5.39 27.93 -23.99
N GLU A 212 -5.77 29.09 -23.43
CA GLU A 212 -6.15 30.40 -24.01
C GLU A 212 -7.09 31.07 -22.98
N ASP A 213 -6.58 31.95 -22.11
CA ASP A 213 -6.32 33.39 -22.32
C ASP A 213 -7.59 34.24 -22.15
N GLU A 214 -7.65 34.99 -21.05
CA GLU A 214 -8.30 36.30 -21.04
C GLU A 214 -7.60 37.19 -19.99
N ASP A 215 -6.91 38.19 -20.53
CA ASP A 215 -6.32 39.34 -19.86
C ASP A 215 -7.36 40.13 -19.07
N GLU A 216 -6.99 40.60 -17.88
CA GLU A 216 -7.50 41.89 -17.39
C GLU A 216 -6.42 42.58 -16.55
N GLU A 217 -5.61 43.40 -17.24
CA GLU A 217 -4.90 44.53 -16.66
C GLU A 217 -5.92 45.45 -15.96
N HIS A 218 -5.67 45.79 -14.70
CA HIS A 218 -5.85 47.18 -14.31
C HIS A 218 -4.85 47.61 -13.24
N GLU A 219 -4.16 48.66 -13.63
CA GLU A 219 -3.11 49.44 -13.00
C GLU A 219 -3.42 49.94 -11.59
N GLU A 220 -2.35 49.96 -10.79
CA GLU A 220 -1.90 51.02 -9.88
C GLU A 220 -2.90 52.09 -9.43
N GLU A 221 -3.06 52.26 -8.10
CA GLU A 221 -2.81 53.57 -7.50
C GLU A 221 -2.08 53.42 -6.15
N GLU A 222 -0.88 53.98 -6.19
CA GLU A 222 0.00 54.42 -5.12
C GLU A 222 -0.72 55.37 -4.14
N ASN A 223 -0.60 55.13 -2.83
CA ASN A 223 -0.46 56.28 -1.94
C ASN A 223 0.47 55.97 -0.76
N THR A 224 1.61 56.63 -0.88
CA THR A 224 2.70 56.77 0.05
C THR A 224 2.32 57.56 1.31
N GLU A 225 3.27 57.59 2.25
CA GLU A 225 3.46 58.58 3.31
C GLU A 225 2.69 58.39 4.63
N ARG A 226 3.38 57.91 5.66
CA ARG A 226 4.28 58.66 6.58
C ARG A 226 3.52 59.41 7.68
N SER A 227 3.82 58.93 8.89
CA SER A 227 4.28 59.72 10.03
C SER A 227 3.25 60.20 11.09
N SER A 228 3.57 59.77 12.31
CA SER A 228 3.69 60.58 13.53
C SER A 228 2.47 60.79 14.46
N LYS A 229 2.55 60.14 15.64
CA LYS A 229 2.33 60.66 17.03
C LYS A 229 2.06 59.44 17.93
N LYS A 230 2.92 58.98 18.84
CA LYS A 230 3.57 59.57 20.03
C LYS A 230 2.61 60.27 21.02
N MET A 231 2.54 59.64 22.22
CA MET A 231 2.24 60.15 23.58
C MET A 231 0.76 60.47 23.88
N LYS A 232 0.13 59.87 24.91
CA LYS A 232 0.36 59.89 26.37
C LYS A 232 -0.03 61.23 27.01
N THR A 233 -0.83 61.14 28.10
CA THR A 233 -1.44 62.20 28.96
C THR A 233 -2.73 62.80 28.39
N ALA A 234 -3.82 62.97 29.13
CA ALA A 234 -4.04 63.07 30.59
C ALA A 234 -5.13 62.11 31.09
#